data_AF-A0A5E6NNY6-F1
#
_entry.id   AF-A0A5E6NNY6-F1
#
_cell.length_a   1.000
_cell.length_b   1.000
_cell.length_c   1.000
_cell.angle_alpha   90.00
_cell.angle_beta   90.00
_cell.angle_gamma   90.00
#
_symmetry.space_group_name_H-M   'P 1'
#
loop_
_entity.id
_entity.type
_entity.pdbx_description
1 polymer ?
#
loop_
_entity_poly.entity_id
_entity_poly.type
_entity_poly.pdbx_seq_one_letter_code
_entity_poly.pdbx_strand_id
1 'polypeptide(L)'
;MQKENKVKEYLRTSPRFQDALPEEQMKLSQLLSRYEQYEDAMKLWYETLRGNWNNENSYMVYIGLIATKDNVPILDADVVDINTTFSIVNDFDESKTYTIVDSPDLSFNEIGLDHYIAKGAINKKTGDTFVTNHPQKKTWSIQEIVSKYVGLFRKSKSEFNEIFPNSKKMYSLQVREGREFEDIKPFIDNRADVVNNIGDSYQKQPIPISSLAKSAKENVVKLWQYLLSNKAIKVNVNTPSYQSKEPTKNNNGYIVDAITLYLIFRLEVHNNIKEYLDNIAIVQGTLDLFLQLKEKDIFEPQMTISRQDGGYYRQDVSIENVQNSKIFFQDLYDWAIENCETIPADGNLANEHENFKELFDLSTRETLIAAKSSDRTLLTDDRNLREVVDKSFGINGIFSKDILYWDIVTEDLKYYNYLHQLRQINCIYLPLELGELWHWICNCKIINNKFIPNDEVQEIKKYKDDFLNITNFDQGYLEYMQYSRTAIINVITHILISGDTYKQVRVDWIMDNLYFNYDIFNLNEQVTKETELCSFLTSRALLFYVQNSSVKSKNYMDWIEEKFIQHNKSSNLIKNVANALIEDLFISKDLFTLEQTSLYINNFISQLPVAIKNEVEKIRGW
;
A
#
# COMPACT_ATOMS: atom_id res chain seq x y z
N MET A 1 -1.79 -19.92 24.75
CA MET A 1 -2.46 -20.56 25.92
C MET A 1 -2.01 -20.05 27.29
N GLN A 2 -0.81 -20.37 27.84
CA GLN A 2 -0.49 -19.98 29.23
C GLN A 2 -0.45 -18.45 29.47
N LYS A 3 0.09 -17.66 28.54
CA LYS A 3 0.07 -16.18 28.62
C LYS A 3 -1.35 -15.62 28.51
N GLU A 4 -2.16 -16.19 27.62
CA GLU A 4 -3.53 -15.76 27.37
C GLU A 4 -4.44 -15.98 28.59
N ASN A 5 -4.31 -17.12 29.27
CA ASN A 5 -5.02 -17.40 30.50
C ASN A 5 -4.63 -16.44 31.62
N LYS A 6 -3.34 -16.08 31.72
CA LYS A 6 -2.87 -15.06 32.68
C LYS A 6 -3.48 -13.70 32.41
N VAL A 7 -3.64 -13.30 31.14
CA VAL A 7 -4.29 -12.03 30.79
C VAL A 7 -5.80 -12.09 31.11
N LYS A 8 -6.49 -13.19 30.76
CA LYS A 8 -7.90 -13.38 31.13
C LYS A 8 -8.12 -13.27 32.64
N GLU A 9 -7.23 -13.89 33.42
CA GLU A 9 -7.28 -13.87 34.89
C GLU A 9 -6.92 -12.49 35.47
N TYR A 10 -5.91 -11.82 34.91
CA TYR A 10 -5.58 -10.44 35.27
C TYR A 10 -6.78 -9.50 35.02
N LEU A 11 -7.42 -9.58 33.85
CA LEU A 11 -8.57 -8.73 33.53
C LEU A 11 -9.78 -8.96 34.45
N ARG A 12 -9.99 -10.20 34.91
CA ARG A 12 -11.05 -10.52 35.89
C ARG A 12 -10.77 -9.97 37.28
N THR A 13 -9.51 -9.88 37.66
CA THR A 13 -9.06 -9.54 39.03
C THR A 13 -8.55 -8.10 39.15
N SER A 14 -8.27 -7.43 38.04
CA SER A 14 -7.77 -6.07 38.02
C SER A 14 -8.84 -5.13 38.57
N PRO A 15 -8.45 -4.16 39.43
CA PRO A 15 -9.35 -3.09 39.80
C PRO A 15 -9.87 -2.43 38.51
N ARG A 16 -11.19 -2.32 38.40
CA ARG A 16 -11.79 -1.52 37.33
C ARG A 16 -11.34 -0.10 37.58
N PHE A 17 -10.53 0.45 36.69
CA PHE A 17 -9.95 1.78 36.81
C PHE A 17 -11.05 2.85 36.69
N GLN A 18 -11.88 2.98 37.73
CA GLN A 18 -13.05 3.87 37.76
C GLN A 18 -12.64 5.34 37.58
N ASP A 19 -11.41 5.69 37.98
CA ASP A 19 -10.83 7.03 37.84
C ASP A 19 -10.02 7.23 36.54
N ALA A 20 -9.93 6.21 35.67
CA ALA A 20 -9.21 6.34 34.40
C ALA A 20 -9.93 7.27 33.42
N LEU A 21 -9.17 7.83 32.47
CA LEU A 21 -9.75 8.67 31.42
C LEU A 21 -10.73 7.86 30.56
N PRO A 22 -11.77 8.48 29.98
CA PRO A 22 -12.74 7.78 29.14
C PRO A 22 -12.08 6.98 28.01
N GLU A 23 -11.03 7.52 27.40
CA GLU A 23 -10.26 6.85 26.36
C GLU A 23 -9.54 5.58 26.86
N GLU A 24 -9.08 5.58 28.12
CA GLU A 24 -8.43 4.42 28.75
C GLU A 24 -9.46 3.36 29.15
N GLN A 25 -10.61 3.79 29.68
CA GLN A 25 -11.74 2.89 29.97
C GLN A 25 -12.23 2.21 28.69
N MET A 26 -12.36 2.96 27.59
CA MET A 26 -12.70 2.44 26.27
C MET A 26 -11.70 1.39 25.78
N LYS A 27 -10.38 1.65 25.92
CA LYS A 27 -9.33 0.67 25.59
C LYS A 27 -9.43 -0.60 26.45
N LEU A 28 -9.67 -0.45 27.77
CA LEU A 28 -9.83 -1.58 28.66
C LEU A 28 -11.04 -2.45 28.26
N SER A 29 -12.17 -1.84 27.94
CA SER A 29 -13.34 -2.58 27.47
C SER A 29 -13.10 -3.29 26.13
N GLN A 30 -12.34 -2.69 25.20
CA GLN A 30 -11.92 -3.38 23.97
C GLN A 30 -11.08 -4.62 24.29
N LEU A 31 -10.17 -4.50 25.26
CA LEU A 31 -9.37 -5.61 25.75
C LEU A 31 -10.25 -6.70 26.38
N LEU A 32 -11.21 -6.36 27.24
CA LEU A 32 -12.17 -7.30 27.83
C LEU A 32 -12.94 -8.09 26.76
N SER A 33 -13.45 -7.39 25.74
CA SER A 33 -14.15 -8.02 24.60
C SER A 33 -13.24 -8.94 23.78
N ARG A 34 -11.98 -8.54 23.54
CA ARG A 34 -10.99 -9.39 22.85
C ARG A 34 -10.74 -10.71 23.58
N TYR A 35 -10.87 -10.70 24.90
CA TYR A 35 -10.72 -11.88 25.76
C TYR A 35 -12.07 -12.54 26.13
N GLU A 36 -13.12 -12.27 25.35
CA GLU A 36 -14.47 -12.87 25.46
C GLU A 36 -15.20 -12.54 26.77
N GLN A 37 -14.79 -11.49 27.47
CA GLN A 37 -15.46 -10.98 28.68
C GLN A 37 -16.50 -9.91 28.29
N TYR A 38 -17.44 -10.31 27.43
CA TYR A 38 -18.36 -9.38 26.76
C TYR A 38 -19.29 -8.63 27.72
N GLU A 39 -19.77 -9.29 28.78
CA GLU A 39 -20.66 -8.65 29.75
C GLU A 39 -19.96 -7.50 30.48
N ASP A 40 -18.73 -7.75 30.94
CA ASP A 40 -17.92 -6.74 31.62
C ASP A 40 -17.52 -5.61 30.68
N ALA A 41 -17.19 -5.94 29.44
CA ALA A 41 -16.90 -4.96 28.40
C ALA A 41 -18.11 -4.05 28.12
N MET A 42 -19.30 -4.64 27.93
CA MET A 42 -20.55 -3.91 27.65
C MET A 42 -20.96 -3.02 28.82
N LYS A 43 -20.82 -3.52 30.06
CA LYS A 43 -21.10 -2.72 31.26
C LYS A 43 -20.16 -1.52 31.35
N LEU A 44 -18.85 -1.74 31.20
CA LEU A 44 -17.86 -0.66 31.26
C LEU A 44 -18.10 0.37 30.14
N TRP A 45 -18.39 -0.07 28.93
CA TRP A 45 -18.72 0.82 27.80
C TRP A 45 -19.95 1.67 28.05
N TYR A 46 -21.04 1.03 28.51
CA TYR A 46 -22.29 1.72 28.82
C TYR A 46 -22.05 2.80 29.89
N GLU A 47 -21.38 2.44 30.98
CA GLU A 47 -21.07 3.35 32.09
C GLU A 47 -20.17 4.50 31.64
N THR A 48 -19.13 4.21 30.85
CA THR A 48 -18.19 5.21 30.34
C THR A 48 -18.90 6.19 29.41
N LEU A 49 -19.70 5.72 28.45
CA LEU A 49 -20.44 6.59 27.53
C LEU A 49 -21.49 7.42 28.27
N ARG A 50 -22.26 6.78 29.16
CA ARG A 50 -23.28 7.46 29.97
C ARG A 50 -22.66 8.55 30.85
N GLY A 51 -21.49 8.30 31.44
CA GLY A 51 -20.77 9.29 32.24
C GLY A 51 -20.06 10.38 31.42
N ASN A 52 -19.87 10.18 30.12
CA ASN A 52 -19.12 11.06 29.23
C ASN A 52 -19.90 11.37 27.94
N TRP A 53 -21.18 11.75 28.08
CA TRP A 53 -22.11 11.98 26.96
C TRP A 53 -21.68 13.09 25.98
N ASN A 54 -20.72 13.94 26.36
CA ASN A 54 -20.15 14.96 25.48
C ASN A 54 -18.79 14.57 24.89
N ASN A 55 -18.37 13.29 24.99
CA ASN A 55 -17.12 12.80 24.44
C ASN A 55 -17.37 12.05 23.11
N GLU A 56 -16.99 12.70 22.00
CA GLU A 56 -17.16 12.17 20.63
C GLU A 56 -16.52 10.78 20.42
N ASN A 57 -15.36 10.54 21.05
CA ASN A 57 -14.66 9.26 20.90
C ASN A 57 -15.42 8.12 21.59
N SER A 58 -15.99 8.38 22.77
CA SER A 58 -16.78 7.41 23.53
C SER A 58 -18.01 6.96 22.73
N TYR A 59 -18.66 7.88 22.01
CA TYR A 59 -19.74 7.55 21.06
C TYR A 59 -19.28 6.63 19.96
N MET A 60 -18.22 7.03 19.24
CA MET A 60 -17.78 6.30 18.06
C MET A 60 -17.31 4.88 18.40
N VAL A 61 -16.63 4.72 19.54
CA VAL A 61 -16.22 3.40 20.04
C VAL A 61 -17.45 2.56 20.37
N TYR A 62 -18.43 3.13 21.10
CA TYR A 62 -19.66 2.43 21.46
C TYR A 62 -20.48 1.99 20.23
N ILE A 63 -20.66 2.91 19.28
CA ILE A 63 -21.38 2.67 18.02
C ILE A 63 -20.65 1.60 17.19
N GLY A 64 -19.36 1.77 16.96
CA GLY A 64 -18.58 0.83 16.16
C GLY A 64 -18.61 -0.59 16.74
N LEU A 65 -18.68 -0.69 18.07
CA LEU A 65 -18.68 -1.99 18.71
C LEU A 65 -20.00 -2.75 18.56
N ILE A 66 -21.13 -2.12 18.90
CA ILE A 66 -22.42 -2.81 18.77
C ILE A 66 -22.73 -3.09 17.29
N ALA A 67 -22.25 -2.25 16.37
CA ALA A 67 -22.37 -2.49 14.94
C ALA A 67 -21.50 -3.65 14.40
N THR A 68 -20.52 -4.14 15.16
CA THR A 68 -19.56 -5.19 14.71
C THR A 68 -19.75 -6.53 15.43
N LYS A 69 -20.69 -6.61 16.37
CA LYS A 69 -20.87 -7.77 17.23
C LYS A 69 -22.19 -8.48 16.95
N ASP A 70 -22.10 -9.59 16.24
CA ASP A 70 -23.21 -10.54 16.07
C ASP A 70 -23.27 -11.52 17.25
N ASN A 71 -24.48 -11.93 17.64
CA ASN A 71 -24.75 -13.00 18.60
C ASN A 71 -24.11 -12.81 19.99
N VAL A 72 -24.21 -11.61 20.58
CA VAL A 72 -23.84 -11.39 21.98
C VAL A 72 -25.10 -11.50 22.84
N PRO A 73 -25.27 -12.54 23.69
CA PRO A 73 -26.53 -12.80 24.40
C PRO A 73 -27.02 -11.64 25.27
N ILE A 74 -26.10 -10.83 25.81
CA ILE A 74 -26.45 -9.65 26.63
C ILE A 74 -27.17 -8.55 25.83
N LEU A 75 -27.16 -8.62 24.50
CA LEU A 75 -27.84 -7.67 23.63
C LEU A 75 -29.31 -8.04 23.39
N ASP A 76 -29.68 -9.31 23.60
CA ASP A 76 -31.02 -9.83 23.39
C ASP A 76 -31.92 -9.55 24.60
N ALA A 77 -33.18 -9.18 24.34
CA ALA A 77 -34.22 -9.04 25.36
C ALA A 77 -35.60 -9.29 24.75
N ASP A 78 -36.37 -10.23 25.29
CA ASP A 78 -37.72 -10.56 24.82
C ASP A 78 -38.83 -10.19 25.83
N VAL A 79 -38.43 -9.86 27.06
CA VAL A 79 -39.30 -9.50 28.17
C VAL A 79 -38.79 -8.20 28.78
N VAL A 80 -39.71 -7.31 29.15
CA VAL A 80 -39.36 -6.10 29.91
C VAL A 80 -38.88 -6.50 31.30
N ASP A 81 -37.60 -6.28 31.56
CA ASP A 81 -36.94 -6.49 32.84
C ASP A 81 -35.94 -5.36 33.14
N ILE A 82 -35.27 -5.41 34.28
CA ILE A 82 -34.12 -4.55 34.55
C ILE A 82 -33.06 -4.68 33.45
N ASN A 83 -32.41 -3.57 33.11
CA ASN A 83 -31.46 -3.44 32.00
C ASN A 83 -32.06 -3.63 30.61
N THR A 84 -33.37 -3.40 30.44
CA THR A 84 -34.03 -3.38 29.13
C THR A 84 -34.49 -1.97 28.77
N THR A 85 -34.52 -1.69 27.46
CA THR A 85 -35.15 -0.52 26.85
C THR A 85 -36.38 -0.99 26.10
N PHE A 86 -37.51 -0.35 26.32
CA PHE A 86 -38.76 -0.72 25.67
C PHE A 86 -39.52 0.51 25.18
N SER A 87 -40.22 0.34 24.06
CA SER A 87 -41.05 1.38 23.44
C SER A 87 -42.52 1.04 23.62
N ILE A 88 -43.32 2.04 23.96
CA ILE A 88 -44.75 1.92 24.22
C ILE A 88 -45.54 2.90 23.37
N VAL A 89 -46.73 2.48 22.93
CA VAL A 89 -47.70 3.33 22.23
C VAL A 89 -49.06 3.24 22.90
N ASN A 90 -49.84 4.32 22.89
CA ASN A 90 -51.22 4.32 23.36
C ASN A 90 -52.23 4.50 22.23
N ASP A 91 -53.52 4.45 22.56
CA ASP A 91 -54.63 4.57 21.61
C ASP A 91 -54.72 5.95 20.91
N PHE A 92 -53.87 6.90 21.28
CA PHE A 92 -53.75 8.23 20.66
C PHE A 92 -52.46 8.38 19.83
N ASP A 93 -51.79 7.28 19.49
CA ASP A 93 -50.51 7.24 18.77
C ASP A 93 -49.37 7.99 19.49
N GLU A 94 -49.50 8.26 20.79
CA GLU A 94 -48.40 8.80 21.61
C GLU A 94 -47.39 7.65 21.81
N SER A 95 -46.15 7.83 21.34
CA SER A 95 -45.06 6.87 21.52
C SER A 95 -44.03 7.38 22.52
N LYS A 96 -43.55 6.49 23.40
CA LYS A 96 -42.48 6.78 24.36
C LYS A 96 -41.54 5.59 24.50
N THR A 97 -40.27 5.88 24.77
CA THR A 97 -39.24 4.88 25.03
C THR A 97 -38.65 5.11 26.41
N TYR A 98 -38.49 4.03 27.17
CA TYR A 98 -37.91 4.06 28.51
C TYR A 98 -36.87 2.96 28.67
N THR A 99 -35.89 3.19 29.54
CA THR A 99 -34.90 2.19 29.94
C THR A 99 -35.01 1.92 31.44
N ILE A 100 -35.11 0.66 31.86
CA ILE A 100 -35.18 0.30 33.28
C ILE A 100 -33.76 0.04 33.81
N VAL A 101 -33.33 0.79 34.82
CA VAL A 101 -32.00 0.62 35.46
C VAL A 101 -32.06 0.86 36.96
N ASP A 102 -31.06 0.36 37.70
CA ASP A 102 -30.97 0.55 39.16
C ASP A 102 -30.72 2.00 39.59
N SER A 103 -29.97 2.76 38.78
CA SER A 103 -29.57 4.14 39.09
C SER A 103 -30.00 5.06 37.96
N PRO A 104 -31.30 5.41 37.87
CA PRO A 104 -31.86 6.09 36.70
C PRO A 104 -31.37 7.52 36.56
N ASP A 105 -31.09 7.92 35.31
CA ASP A 105 -30.90 9.30 34.88
C ASP A 105 -32.01 9.70 33.90
N LEU A 106 -32.87 10.64 34.33
CA LEU A 106 -34.01 11.08 33.54
C LEU A 106 -33.61 11.77 32.23
N SER A 107 -32.40 12.32 32.12
CA SER A 107 -31.88 12.86 30.85
C SER A 107 -31.68 11.78 29.78
N PHE A 108 -31.63 10.52 30.21
CA PHE A 108 -31.57 9.35 29.34
C PHE A 108 -32.92 8.65 29.13
N ASN A 109 -34.02 9.20 29.63
CA ASN A 109 -35.31 8.49 29.75
C ASN A 109 -35.18 7.17 30.53
N GLU A 110 -34.24 7.11 31.47
CA GLU A 110 -34.07 5.98 32.37
C GLU A 110 -35.03 6.10 33.57
N ILE A 111 -35.61 4.98 33.98
CA ILE A 111 -36.54 4.89 35.10
C ILE A 111 -36.16 3.72 36.02
N GLY A 112 -36.46 3.86 37.31
CA GLY A 112 -36.33 2.77 38.29
C GLY A 112 -37.54 1.84 38.27
N LEU A 113 -37.40 0.67 38.91
CA LEU A 113 -38.49 -0.33 39.07
C LEU A 113 -39.69 0.21 39.87
N ASP A 114 -39.48 1.26 40.65
CA ASP A 114 -40.49 1.95 41.43
C ASP A 114 -41.38 2.89 40.58
N HIS A 115 -40.96 3.25 39.37
CA HIS A 115 -41.71 4.10 38.44
C HIS A 115 -42.99 3.39 37.95
N TYR A 116 -44.10 4.14 37.83
CA TYR A 116 -45.41 3.55 37.52
C TYR A 116 -45.49 2.90 36.13
N ILE A 117 -44.70 3.40 35.15
CA ILE A 117 -44.56 2.76 33.83
C ILE A 117 -43.83 1.42 33.96
N ALA A 118 -42.71 1.38 34.68
CA ALA A 118 -41.92 0.16 34.90
C ALA A 118 -42.76 -0.91 35.62
N LYS A 119 -43.48 -0.54 36.68
CA LYS A 119 -44.40 -1.43 37.41
C LYS A 119 -45.48 -2.06 36.54
N GLY A 120 -46.00 -1.32 35.55
CA GLY A 120 -47.00 -1.82 34.62
C GLY A 120 -46.41 -2.69 33.51
N ALA A 121 -45.20 -2.36 33.05
CA ALA A 121 -44.54 -2.99 31.91
C ALA A 121 -43.71 -4.23 32.29
N ILE A 122 -43.29 -4.39 33.55
CA ILE A 122 -42.43 -5.51 33.96
C ILE A 122 -43.06 -6.88 33.61
N ASN A 123 -42.24 -7.82 33.15
CA ASN A 123 -42.64 -9.15 32.69
C ASN A 123 -43.55 -9.17 31.45
N LYS A 124 -43.73 -8.05 30.74
CA LYS A 124 -44.47 -7.97 29.47
C LYS A 124 -43.57 -8.28 28.29
N LYS A 125 -44.16 -8.85 27.23
CA LYS A 125 -43.53 -9.11 25.93
C LYS A 125 -44.00 -8.11 24.88
N THR A 126 -43.30 -8.04 23.75
CA THR A 126 -43.77 -7.30 22.58
C THR A 126 -45.19 -7.73 22.18
N GLY A 127 -46.08 -6.76 21.99
CA GLY A 127 -47.50 -6.96 21.70
C GLY A 127 -48.40 -6.98 22.95
N ASP A 128 -47.86 -7.14 24.15
CA ASP A 128 -48.65 -7.07 25.37
C ASP A 128 -49.12 -5.65 25.68
N THR A 129 -50.20 -5.54 26.45
CA THR A 129 -50.71 -4.26 26.95
C THR A 129 -50.68 -4.18 28.47
N PHE A 130 -50.63 -2.95 29.00
CA PHE A 130 -50.77 -2.67 30.42
C PHE A 130 -51.45 -1.32 30.65
N VAL A 131 -52.05 -1.17 31.83
CA VAL A 131 -52.70 0.08 32.26
C VAL A 131 -51.86 0.73 33.34
N THR A 132 -51.58 2.02 33.16
CA THR A 132 -50.81 2.80 34.14
C THR A 132 -51.66 3.16 35.35
N ASN A 133 -51.08 3.00 36.55
CA ASN A 133 -51.71 3.43 37.80
C ASN A 133 -51.40 4.92 38.07
N HIS A 134 -51.87 5.78 37.16
CA HIS A 134 -51.78 7.24 37.22
C HIS A 134 -53.21 7.83 37.28
N PRO A 135 -53.46 9.02 37.86
CA PRO A 135 -54.80 9.62 37.95
C PRO A 135 -55.58 9.63 36.62
N GLN A 136 -54.84 9.78 35.51
CA GLN A 136 -55.33 9.47 34.17
C GLN A 136 -54.86 8.07 33.77
N LYS A 137 -55.76 7.09 33.86
CA LYS A 137 -55.49 5.73 33.38
C LYS A 137 -55.27 5.77 31.87
N LYS A 138 -54.05 5.48 31.44
CA LYS A 138 -53.72 5.26 30.03
C LYS A 138 -53.39 3.79 29.82
N THR A 139 -53.96 3.20 28.77
CA THR A 139 -53.57 1.88 28.25
C THR A 139 -52.40 2.07 27.31
N TRP A 140 -51.39 1.22 27.46
CA TRP A 140 -50.18 1.21 26.65
C TRP A 140 -49.96 -0.18 26.07
N SER A 141 -49.42 -0.24 24.86
CA SER A 141 -48.99 -1.46 24.18
C SER A 141 -47.48 -1.45 24.02
N ILE A 142 -46.82 -2.57 24.34
CA ILE A 142 -45.38 -2.76 24.13
C ILE A 142 -45.12 -2.98 22.63
N GLN A 143 -44.40 -2.07 21.99
CA GLN A 143 -44.05 -2.15 20.57
C GLN A 143 -42.73 -2.86 20.33
N GLU A 144 -41.77 -2.64 21.22
CA GLU A 144 -40.42 -3.18 21.07
C GLU A 144 -39.75 -3.32 22.43
N ILE A 145 -38.92 -4.35 22.57
CA ILE A 145 -38.04 -4.58 23.72
C ILE A 145 -36.65 -4.87 23.17
N VAL A 146 -35.64 -4.20 23.72
CA VAL A 146 -34.23 -4.43 23.45
C VAL A 146 -33.43 -4.32 24.75
N SER A 147 -32.19 -4.81 24.78
CA SER A 147 -31.31 -4.55 25.92
C SER A 147 -31.04 -3.04 26.09
N LYS A 148 -30.68 -2.59 27.30
CA LYS A 148 -30.28 -1.20 27.55
C LYS A 148 -29.11 -0.77 26.66
N TYR A 149 -28.23 -1.72 26.31
CA TYR A 149 -27.08 -1.48 25.45
C TYR A 149 -27.51 -1.13 24.03
N VAL A 150 -28.42 -1.93 23.45
CA VAL A 150 -28.99 -1.65 22.12
C VAL A 150 -29.82 -0.35 22.15
N GLY A 151 -30.55 -0.07 23.23
CA GLY A 151 -31.27 1.18 23.41
C GLY A 151 -30.33 2.41 23.37
N LEU A 152 -29.26 2.39 24.18
CA LEU A 152 -28.27 3.46 24.20
C LEU A 152 -27.56 3.60 22.85
N PHE A 153 -27.30 2.50 22.15
CA PHE A 153 -26.70 2.51 20.81
C PHE A 153 -27.56 3.26 19.81
N ARG A 154 -28.86 2.96 19.76
CA ARG A 154 -29.79 3.63 18.86
C ARG A 154 -29.91 5.12 19.17
N LYS A 155 -30.03 5.47 20.45
CA LYS A 155 -30.03 6.87 20.91
C LYS A 155 -28.73 7.58 20.50
N SER A 156 -27.59 6.93 20.72
CA SER A 156 -26.27 7.47 20.37
C SER A 156 -26.15 7.72 18.88
N LYS A 157 -26.66 6.82 18.03
CA LYS A 157 -26.70 7.00 16.58
C LYS A 157 -27.62 8.14 16.14
N SER A 158 -28.83 8.24 16.72
CA SER A 158 -29.81 9.26 16.30
C SER A 158 -29.39 10.67 16.70
N GLU A 159 -28.79 10.82 17.89
CA GLU A 159 -28.42 12.13 18.45
C GLU A 159 -26.98 12.54 18.09
N PHE A 160 -26.19 11.68 17.44
CA PHE A 160 -24.76 11.94 17.19
C PHE A 160 -24.50 13.30 16.53
N ASN A 161 -25.21 13.62 15.44
CA ASN A 161 -25.02 14.86 14.71
C ASN A 161 -25.60 16.09 15.40
N GLU A 162 -26.56 15.91 16.31
CA GLU A 162 -27.10 17.00 17.14
C GLU A 162 -26.10 17.38 18.25
N ILE A 163 -25.46 16.39 18.85
CA ILE A 163 -24.48 16.57 19.93
C ILE A 163 -23.11 17.00 19.39
N PHE A 164 -22.70 16.45 18.24
CA PHE A 164 -21.42 16.73 17.59
C PHE A 164 -21.61 17.28 16.17
N PRO A 165 -22.19 18.49 16.01
CA PRO A 165 -22.49 19.06 14.68
C PRO A 165 -21.26 19.28 13.81
N ASN A 166 -20.08 19.44 14.42
CA ASN A 166 -18.80 19.63 13.73
C ASN A 166 -18.01 18.34 13.53
N SER A 167 -18.52 17.19 14.00
CA SER A 167 -17.85 15.91 13.80
C SER A 167 -17.83 15.53 12.32
N LYS A 168 -16.71 14.96 11.89
CA LYS A 168 -16.55 14.34 10.57
C LYS A 168 -16.57 12.81 10.62
N LYS A 169 -16.87 12.22 11.79
CA LYS A 169 -16.75 10.78 12.03
C LYS A 169 -18.01 10.00 11.66
N MET A 170 -19.19 10.61 11.81
CA MET A 170 -20.47 9.99 11.45
C MET A 170 -21.46 11.07 11.02
N TYR A 171 -22.24 10.77 9.98
CA TYR A 171 -23.31 11.61 9.47
C TYR A 171 -24.57 10.79 9.25
N SER A 172 -25.67 11.23 9.86
CA SER A 172 -27.01 10.82 9.48
C SER A 172 -27.46 11.67 8.30
N LEU A 173 -27.83 11.01 7.20
CA LEU A 173 -28.33 11.68 6.00
C LEU A 173 -29.82 11.37 5.90
N GLN A 174 -30.63 12.43 5.85
CA GLN A 174 -32.01 12.29 5.41
C GLN A 174 -32.00 12.22 3.89
N VAL A 175 -32.35 11.05 3.39
CA VAL A 175 -32.28 10.70 1.99
C VAL A 175 -33.70 10.72 1.44
N ARG A 176 -33.92 11.46 0.35
CA ARG A 176 -35.23 11.51 -0.30
C ARG A 176 -35.39 10.31 -1.23
N GLU A 177 -36.53 9.63 -1.12
CA GLU A 177 -36.88 8.50 -1.98
C GLU A 177 -36.79 8.91 -3.47
N GLY A 178 -36.07 8.12 -4.26
CA GLY A 178 -35.79 8.36 -5.68
C GLY A 178 -34.71 9.40 -5.98
N ARG A 179 -34.02 9.96 -4.96
CA ARG A 179 -32.87 10.88 -5.10
C ARG A 179 -31.74 10.56 -4.13
N GLU A 180 -31.64 9.29 -3.77
CA GLU A 180 -30.72 8.82 -2.74
C GLU A 180 -29.26 9.10 -3.11
N PHE A 181 -28.93 8.90 -4.38
CA PHE A 181 -27.58 9.13 -4.87
C PHE A 181 -27.24 10.63 -4.93
N GLU A 182 -28.19 11.47 -5.35
CA GLU A 182 -28.05 12.93 -5.42
C GLU A 182 -27.75 13.54 -4.05
N ASP A 183 -28.40 13.04 -3.01
CA ASP A 183 -28.24 13.54 -1.65
C ASP A 183 -26.87 13.17 -1.05
N ILE A 184 -26.23 12.07 -1.51
CA ILE A 184 -24.89 11.65 -1.04
C ILE A 184 -23.71 12.16 -1.89
N LYS A 185 -23.95 12.58 -3.15
CA LYS A 185 -22.91 13.06 -4.08
C LYS A 185 -21.95 14.10 -3.47
N PRO A 186 -22.42 15.15 -2.77
CA PRO A 186 -21.52 16.17 -2.21
C PRO A 186 -20.51 15.61 -1.20
N PHE A 187 -20.88 14.55 -0.48
CA PHE A 187 -19.99 13.89 0.48
C PHE A 187 -18.92 13.07 -0.22
N ILE A 188 -19.28 12.38 -1.30
CA ILE A 188 -18.35 11.62 -2.14
C ILE A 188 -17.36 12.58 -2.82
N ASP A 189 -17.86 13.71 -3.34
CA ASP A 189 -17.04 14.74 -3.98
C ASP A 189 -16.04 15.36 -3.02
N ASN A 190 -16.49 15.83 -1.86
CA ASN A 190 -15.61 16.39 -0.84
C ASN A 190 -14.54 15.39 -0.39
N ARG A 191 -14.90 14.11 -0.23
CA ARG A 191 -13.93 13.06 0.10
C ARG A 191 -12.92 12.86 -1.03
N ALA A 192 -13.37 12.84 -2.28
CA ALA A 192 -12.48 12.72 -3.44
C ALA A 192 -11.52 13.90 -3.54
N ASP A 193 -11.98 15.12 -3.28
CA ASP A 193 -11.14 16.33 -3.28
C ASP A 193 -10.08 16.28 -2.18
N VAL A 194 -10.44 15.88 -0.95
CA VAL A 194 -9.46 15.69 0.14
C VAL A 194 -8.40 14.65 -0.24
N VAL A 195 -8.85 13.52 -0.80
CA VAL A 195 -7.96 12.42 -1.21
C VAL A 195 -7.01 12.86 -2.33
N ASN A 196 -7.51 13.58 -3.34
CA ASN A 196 -6.69 14.15 -4.41
C ASN A 196 -5.70 15.18 -3.87
N ASN A 197 -6.13 16.05 -2.96
CA ASN A 197 -5.25 17.04 -2.32
C ASN A 197 -4.10 16.39 -1.53
N ILE A 198 -4.33 15.23 -0.91
CA ILE A 198 -3.27 14.46 -0.23
C ILE A 198 -2.24 13.96 -1.24
N GLY A 199 -2.69 13.38 -2.36
CA GLY A 199 -1.80 12.93 -3.44
C GLY A 199 -0.97 14.06 -4.03
N ASP A 200 -1.62 15.18 -4.34
CA ASP A 200 -0.98 16.40 -4.82
C ASP A 200 0.07 16.93 -3.83
N SER A 201 -0.26 16.95 -2.54
CA SER A 201 0.66 17.43 -1.50
C SER A 201 1.91 16.55 -1.41
N TYR A 202 1.74 15.22 -1.49
CA TYR A 202 2.86 14.27 -1.49
C TYR A 202 3.77 14.46 -2.71
N GLN A 203 3.21 14.73 -3.89
CA GLN A 203 4.01 14.92 -5.11
C GLN A 203 4.72 16.27 -5.14
N LYS A 204 4.09 17.33 -4.63
CA LYS A 204 4.59 18.71 -4.71
C LYS A 204 5.57 19.06 -3.60
N GLN A 205 5.51 18.35 -2.46
CA GLN A 205 6.29 18.69 -1.27
C GLN A 205 6.98 17.44 -0.69
N PRO A 206 8.20 17.56 -0.15
CA PRO A 206 8.93 16.44 0.46
C PRO A 206 8.37 16.13 1.87
N ILE A 207 7.10 15.74 1.94
CA ILE A 207 6.41 15.44 3.21
C ILE A 207 6.50 13.93 3.48
N PRO A 208 6.93 13.51 4.68
CA PRO A 208 6.82 12.13 5.12
C PRO A 208 5.37 11.62 5.12
N ILE A 209 5.17 10.37 4.71
CA ILE A 209 3.86 9.72 4.63
C ILE A 209 3.20 9.64 5.99
N SER A 210 3.98 9.40 7.05
CA SER A 210 3.53 9.46 8.44
C SER A 210 2.94 10.83 8.82
N SER A 211 3.50 11.92 8.29
CA SER A 211 2.98 13.27 8.50
C SER A 211 1.69 13.53 7.72
N LEU A 212 1.63 13.05 6.48
CA LEU A 212 0.40 13.11 5.69
C LEU A 212 -0.73 12.26 6.31
N ALA A 213 -0.43 11.04 6.75
CA ALA A 213 -1.38 10.14 7.38
C ALA A 213 -2.01 10.79 8.62
N LYS A 214 -1.19 11.43 9.43
CA LYS A 214 -1.66 12.17 10.59
C LYS A 214 -2.54 13.36 10.23
N SER A 215 -2.12 14.18 9.26
CA SER A 215 -2.93 15.31 8.77
C SER A 215 -4.28 14.84 8.23
N ALA A 216 -4.28 13.72 7.50
CA ALA A 216 -5.47 13.05 6.99
C ALA A 216 -6.29 12.33 8.06
N LYS A 217 -5.78 12.21 9.29
CA LYS A 217 -6.35 11.40 10.39
C LYS A 217 -6.61 9.95 9.97
N GLU A 218 -5.71 9.39 9.18
CA GLU A 218 -5.80 8.03 8.64
C GLU A 218 -4.66 7.16 9.15
N ASN A 219 -4.84 5.85 9.11
CA ASN A 219 -3.78 4.90 9.40
C ASN A 219 -2.67 5.01 8.33
N VAL A 220 -1.41 5.11 8.76
CA VAL A 220 -0.25 5.31 7.86
C VAL A 220 -0.11 4.21 6.81
N VAL A 221 -0.41 2.95 7.17
CA VAL A 221 -0.38 1.81 6.25
C VAL A 221 -1.55 1.88 5.26
N LYS A 222 -2.74 2.34 5.66
CA LYS A 222 -3.87 2.54 4.73
C LYS A 222 -3.58 3.67 3.75
N LEU A 223 -3.01 4.79 4.22
CA LEU A 223 -2.59 5.86 3.33
C LEU A 223 -1.53 5.33 2.35
N TRP A 224 -0.56 4.57 2.82
CA TRP A 224 0.44 3.93 1.98
C TRP A 224 -0.18 3.01 0.92
N GLN A 225 -1.11 2.12 1.30
CA GLN A 225 -1.86 1.28 0.37
C GLN A 225 -2.59 2.09 -0.70
N TYR A 226 -3.22 3.21 -0.29
CA TYR A 226 -3.88 4.13 -1.21
C TYR A 226 -2.89 4.71 -2.23
N LEU A 227 -1.75 5.24 -1.77
CA LEU A 227 -0.72 5.81 -2.64
C LEU A 227 -0.17 4.76 -3.64
N LEU A 228 0.08 3.53 -3.19
CA LEU A 228 0.52 2.42 -4.05
C LEU A 228 -0.56 1.99 -5.06
N SER A 229 -1.84 2.10 -4.71
CA SER A 229 -2.94 1.72 -5.61
C SER A 229 -3.27 2.79 -6.65
N ASN A 230 -2.96 4.06 -6.37
CA ASN A 230 -3.30 5.18 -7.24
C ASN A 230 -2.20 5.45 -8.27
N LYS A 231 -2.39 4.94 -9.50
CA LYS A 231 -1.46 5.09 -10.63
C LYS A 231 -1.10 6.54 -10.99
N ALA A 232 -1.92 7.53 -10.61
CA ALA A 232 -1.59 8.94 -10.80
C ALA A 232 -0.53 9.44 -9.80
N ILE A 233 -0.44 8.80 -8.63
CA ILE A 233 0.47 9.18 -7.55
C ILE A 233 1.73 8.35 -7.62
N LYS A 234 2.74 8.88 -8.27
CA LYS A 234 4.06 8.28 -8.28
C LYS A 234 4.72 8.33 -6.88
N VAL A 235 4.93 7.17 -6.28
CA VAL A 235 5.52 7.07 -4.93
C VAL A 235 7.05 7.07 -5.01
N ASN A 236 7.67 8.14 -4.51
CA ASN A 236 9.12 8.27 -4.56
C ASN A 236 9.80 7.52 -3.40
N VAL A 237 10.44 6.39 -3.71
CA VAL A 237 11.19 5.59 -2.74
C VAL A 237 12.71 5.79 -2.86
N ASN A 238 13.19 6.46 -3.91
CA ASN A 238 14.62 6.59 -4.23
C ASN A 238 15.15 8.03 -4.22
N THR A 239 16.43 8.19 -3.89
CA THR A 239 17.17 9.45 -3.92
C THR A 239 18.16 9.44 -5.10
N PRO A 240 18.08 10.38 -6.07
CA PRO A 240 19.01 10.45 -7.22
C PRO A 240 20.49 10.61 -6.85
N SER A 241 20.80 11.00 -5.62
CA SER A 241 22.16 11.25 -5.13
C SER A 241 22.64 10.22 -4.12
N TYR A 242 21.88 9.15 -3.89
CA TYR A 242 22.23 8.15 -2.89
C TYR A 242 23.01 7.04 -3.57
N GLN A 243 24.34 7.18 -3.57
CA GLN A 243 25.20 6.02 -3.73
C GLN A 243 24.77 5.02 -2.67
N SER A 244 24.43 3.80 -3.09
CA SER A 244 24.07 2.71 -2.19
C SER A 244 25.18 2.58 -1.15
N LYS A 245 24.95 3.10 0.06
CA LYS A 245 25.86 2.86 1.16
C LYS A 245 25.74 1.36 1.43
N GLU A 246 26.88 0.68 1.44
CA GLU A 246 26.91 -0.67 2.01
C GLU A 246 26.19 -0.59 3.35
N PRO A 247 25.17 -1.45 3.61
CA PRO A 247 24.51 -1.52 4.89
C PRO A 247 25.60 -1.84 5.91
N THR A 248 26.18 -0.80 6.51
CA THR A 248 27.22 -0.94 7.51
C THR A 248 26.57 -1.74 8.61
N LYS A 249 27.09 -2.95 8.88
CA LYS A 249 26.64 -3.77 10.00
C LYS A 249 26.66 -2.91 11.25
N ASN A 250 25.48 -2.42 11.64
CA ASN A 250 25.30 -1.71 12.87
C ASN A 250 25.26 -2.77 13.97
N ASN A 251 26.18 -2.69 14.92
CA ASN A 251 26.23 -3.63 16.04
C ASN A 251 24.93 -3.66 16.84
N ASN A 252 24.18 -2.55 16.86
CA ASN A 252 22.91 -2.42 17.58
C ASN A 252 21.70 -2.91 16.76
N GLY A 253 21.89 -3.22 15.47
CA GLY A 253 20.84 -3.70 14.58
C GLY A 253 20.00 -2.58 13.94
N TYR A 254 18.80 -2.96 13.52
CA TYR A 254 17.90 -2.12 12.74
C TYR A 254 16.56 -1.98 13.46
N ILE A 255 15.86 -0.88 13.19
CA ILE A 255 14.46 -0.70 13.58
C ILE A 255 13.62 -0.37 12.36
N VAL A 256 12.51 -1.10 12.18
CA VAL A 256 11.66 -1.00 10.99
C VAL A 256 10.39 -0.23 11.31
N ASP A 257 10.01 0.68 10.42
CA ASP A 257 8.72 1.35 10.52
C ASP A 257 7.56 0.47 9.99
N ALA A 258 6.33 0.88 10.26
CA ALA A 258 5.15 0.11 9.90
C ALA A 258 4.94 -0.04 8.38
N ILE A 259 5.27 0.99 7.59
CA ILE A 259 5.06 0.96 6.13
C ILE A 259 6.07 0.06 5.43
N THR A 260 7.31 0.02 5.90
CA THR A 260 8.35 -0.84 5.34
C THR A 260 8.15 -2.27 5.75
N LEU A 261 7.80 -2.51 7.00
CA LEU A 261 7.46 -3.86 7.44
C LEU A 261 6.25 -4.41 6.65
N TYR A 262 5.23 -3.58 6.41
CA TYR A 262 4.13 -3.93 5.50
C TYR A 262 4.63 -4.22 4.07
N LEU A 263 5.51 -3.37 3.52
CA LEU A 263 5.99 -3.49 2.15
C LEU A 263 6.81 -4.76 1.93
N ILE A 264 7.81 -5.01 2.78
CA ILE A 264 8.69 -6.19 2.66
C ILE A 264 7.92 -7.49 2.86
N PHE A 265 6.87 -7.46 3.68
CA PHE A 265 5.99 -8.61 3.87
C PHE A 265 5.10 -8.83 2.64
N ARG A 266 4.46 -7.77 2.13
CA ARG A 266 3.65 -7.81 0.91
C ARG A 266 4.42 -8.30 -0.32
N LEU A 267 5.70 -7.95 -0.40
CA LEU A 267 6.59 -8.35 -1.48
C LEU A 267 7.26 -9.72 -1.25
N GLU A 268 6.92 -10.41 -0.15
CA GLU A 268 7.45 -11.72 0.20
C GLU A 268 8.99 -11.78 0.32
N VAL A 269 9.65 -10.64 0.56
CA VAL A 269 11.11 -10.53 0.73
C VAL A 269 11.55 -10.42 2.19
N HIS A 270 10.61 -10.47 3.12
CA HIS A 270 10.84 -10.33 4.56
C HIS A 270 11.84 -11.37 5.11
N ASN A 271 11.83 -12.61 4.60
CA ASN A 271 12.79 -13.64 5.00
C ASN A 271 14.20 -13.34 4.49
N ASN A 272 14.35 -12.80 3.28
CA ASN A 272 15.65 -12.41 2.74
C ASN A 272 16.27 -11.26 3.51
N ILE A 273 15.45 -10.26 3.87
CA ILE A 273 15.89 -9.16 4.71
C ILE A 273 16.30 -9.67 6.10
N LYS A 274 15.56 -10.64 6.68
CA LYS A 274 15.93 -11.26 7.96
C LYS A 274 17.23 -12.06 7.90
N GLU A 275 17.48 -12.76 6.80
CA GLU A 275 18.74 -13.50 6.59
C GLU A 275 19.96 -12.55 6.53
N TYR A 276 19.77 -11.35 6.01
CA TYR A 276 20.83 -10.36 5.86
C TYR A 276 21.01 -9.45 7.10
N LEU A 277 19.90 -9.04 7.72
CA LEU A 277 19.91 -8.16 8.88
C LEU A 277 19.83 -8.95 10.17
N ASP A 278 20.93 -8.97 10.91
CA ASP A 278 20.92 -9.36 12.31
C ASP A 278 20.13 -8.30 13.13
N ASN A 279 19.33 -8.76 14.10
CA ASN A 279 18.63 -7.92 15.09
C ASN A 279 17.69 -6.86 14.49
N ILE A 280 16.62 -7.30 13.84
CA ILE A 280 15.51 -6.44 13.42
C ILE A 280 14.62 -6.12 14.62
N ALA A 281 14.33 -4.85 14.87
CA ALA A 281 13.43 -4.41 15.92
C ALA A 281 12.21 -3.63 15.39
N ILE A 282 11.16 -3.59 16.22
CA ILE A 282 9.94 -2.82 16.02
C ILE A 282 9.47 -2.24 17.37
N VAL A 283 8.51 -1.33 17.32
CA VAL A 283 7.85 -0.79 18.53
C VAL A 283 6.43 -1.36 18.68
N GLN A 284 5.88 -1.32 19.89
CA GLN A 284 4.52 -1.78 20.16
C GLN A 284 3.48 -1.05 19.29
N GLY A 285 3.65 0.26 19.03
CA GLY A 285 2.76 1.01 18.15
C GLY A 285 2.68 0.44 16.72
N THR A 286 3.73 -0.20 16.21
CA THR A 286 3.70 -0.89 14.91
C THR A 286 2.78 -2.11 14.94
N LEU A 287 2.88 -2.93 15.99
CA LEU A 287 2.01 -4.10 16.18
C LEU A 287 0.55 -3.68 16.37
N ASP A 288 0.31 -2.61 17.13
CA ASP A 288 -1.01 -2.06 17.38
C ASP A 288 -1.66 -1.56 16.08
N LEU A 289 -0.88 -0.95 15.17
CA LEU A 289 -1.39 -0.55 13.86
C LEU A 289 -1.86 -1.75 13.03
N PHE A 290 -1.08 -2.83 12.97
CA PHE A 290 -1.48 -4.03 12.20
C PHE A 290 -2.70 -4.72 12.82
N LEU A 291 -2.76 -4.76 14.14
CA LEU A 291 -3.93 -5.28 14.85
C LEU A 291 -5.19 -4.45 14.55
N GLN A 292 -5.09 -3.12 14.56
CA GLN A 292 -6.21 -2.24 14.18
C GLN A 292 -6.69 -2.50 12.75
N LEU A 293 -5.78 -2.81 11.82
CA LEU A 293 -6.14 -3.11 10.42
C LEU A 293 -6.82 -4.46 10.28
N LYS A 294 -6.37 -5.45 11.05
CA LYS A 294 -7.06 -6.74 11.18
C LYS A 294 -8.47 -6.60 11.76
N GLU A 295 -8.65 -5.74 12.75
CA GLU A 295 -9.92 -5.61 13.50
C GLU A 295 -10.95 -4.69 12.83
N LYS A 296 -10.54 -3.79 11.93
CA LYS A 296 -11.41 -2.73 11.37
C LYS A 296 -12.49 -3.18 10.39
N ASP A 297 -12.45 -4.40 9.87
CA ASP A 297 -13.39 -4.83 8.84
C ASP A 297 -14.62 -5.53 9.41
N ILE A 298 -15.77 -4.88 9.20
CA ILE A 298 -17.12 -5.39 9.47
C ILE A 298 -17.32 -6.67 8.64
N PHE A 299 -17.91 -7.72 9.22
CA PHE A 299 -18.15 -9.01 8.56
C PHE A 299 -19.30 -9.00 7.53
N GLU A 300 -19.72 -7.82 7.08
CA GLU A 300 -20.80 -7.66 6.11
C GLU A 300 -20.25 -7.21 4.75
N PRO A 301 -20.91 -7.59 3.63
CA PRO A 301 -20.62 -7.03 2.31
C PRO A 301 -20.64 -5.50 2.38
N GLN A 302 -19.49 -4.87 2.15
CA GLN A 302 -19.40 -3.42 2.15
C GLN A 302 -19.50 -2.91 0.73
N MET A 303 -20.22 -1.81 0.55
CA MET A 303 -20.20 -1.05 -0.69
C MET A 303 -19.41 0.23 -0.44
N THR A 304 -18.36 0.45 -1.23
CA THR A 304 -17.68 1.73 -1.29
C THR A 304 -18.11 2.46 -2.55
N ILE A 305 -18.52 3.73 -2.41
CA ILE A 305 -18.72 4.62 -3.54
C ILE A 305 -17.57 5.61 -3.55
N SER A 306 -16.90 5.74 -4.69
CA SER A 306 -15.79 6.67 -4.89
C SER A 306 -16.00 7.49 -6.16
N ARG A 307 -15.32 8.62 -6.25
CA ARG A 307 -15.21 9.40 -7.49
C ARG A 307 -13.80 9.30 -8.02
N GLN A 308 -13.66 8.90 -9.27
CA GLN A 308 -12.39 8.77 -9.99
C GLN A 308 -12.60 9.30 -11.42
N ASP A 309 -11.61 9.95 -12.04
CA ASP A 309 -11.67 10.36 -13.46
C ASP A 309 -12.97 11.07 -13.91
N GLY A 310 -13.58 11.86 -13.01
CA GLY A 310 -14.85 12.57 -13.27
C GLY A 310 -16.12 11.71 -13.19
N GLY A 311 -16.01 10.40 -12.97
CA GLY A 311 -17.12 9.47 -12.78
C GLY A 311 -17.27 8.98 -11.34
N TYR A 312 -18.43 8.40 -11.02
CA TYR A 312 -18.69 7.73 -9.74
C TYR A 312 -18.67 6.22 -9.93
N TYR A 313 -17.97 5.53 -9.04
CA TYR A 313 -17.78 4.10 -9.08
C TYR A 313 -18.26 3.48 -7.79
N ARG A 314 -19.09 2.46 -7.94
CA ARG A 314 -19.48 1.56 -6.86
C ARG A 314 -18.55 0.35 -6.89
N GLN A 315 -17.91 0.07 -5.77
CA GLN A 315 -17.13 -1.13 -5.56
C GLN A 315 -17.74 -1.91 -4.40
N ASP A 316 -18.22 -3.11 -4.70
CA ASP A 316 -18.61 -4.06 -3.66
C ASP A 316 -17.34 -4.77 -3.16
N VAL A 317 -17.14 -4.74 -1.85
CA VAL A 317 -16.07 -5.46 -1.15
C VAL A 317 -16.65 -6.81 -0.75
N SER A 318 -16.16 -7.88 -1.38
CA SER A 318 -16.59 -9.24 -1.05
C SER A 318 -16.13 -9.64 0.36
N ILE A 319 -16.89 -10.54 0.98
CA ILE A 319 -16.51 -11.17 2.26
C ILE A 319 -15.13 -11.84 2.13
N GLU A 320 -14.83 -12.43 0.97
CA GLU A 320 -13.52 -13.02 0.67
C GLU A 320 -12.39 -11.99 0.73
N ASN A 321 -12.58 -10.79 0.15
CA ASN A 321 -11.57 -9.73 0.22
C ASN A 321 -11.32 -9.27 1.66
N VAL A 322 -12.38 -9.15 2.47
CA VAL A 322 -12.28 -8.84 3.90
C VAL A 322 -11.51 -9.95 4.64
N GLN A 323 -11.84 -11.22 4.38
CA GLN A 323 -11.16 -12.35 5.00
C GLN A 323 -9.68 -12.42 4.61
N ASN A 324 -9.37 -12.24 3.32
CA ASN A 324 -7.99 -12.21 2.82
C ASN A 324 -7.19 -11.06 3.45
N SER A 325 -7.78 -9.88 3.62
CA SER A 325 -7.11 -8.79 4.31
C SER A 325 -6.84 -9.10 5.79
N LYS A 326 -7.79 -9.74 6.48
CA LYS A 326 -7.61 -10.19 7.87
C LYS A 326 -6.50 -11.22 8.01
N ILE A 327 -6.46 -12.21 7.12
CA ILE A 327 -5.41 -13.24 7.08
C ILE A 327 -4.06 -12.58 6.84
N PHE A 328 -3.95 -11.72 5.83
CA PHE A 328 -2.72 -11.00 5.52
C PHE A 328 -2.17 -10.23 6.73
N PHE A 329 -3.01 -9.43 7.40
CA PHE A 329 -2.56 -8.65 8.56
C PHE A 329 -2.29 -9.52 9.79
N GLN A 330 -2.96 -10.67 9.92
CA GLN A 330 -2.65 -11.65 10.96
C GLN A 330 -1.27 -12.28 10.72
N ASP A 331 -1.00 -12.72 9.50
CA ASP A 331 0.28 -13.34 9.14
C ASP A 331 1.44 -12.34 9.28
N LEU A 332 1.23 -11.08 8.87
CA LEU A 332 2.19 -10.00 9.09
C LEU A 332 2.46 -9.76 10.58
N TYR A 333 1.40 -9.72 11.40
CA TYR A 333 1.53 -9.52 12.85
C TYR A 333 2.28 -10.68 13.51
N ASP A 334 1.94 -11.92 13.17
CA ASP A 334 2.59 -13.12 13.73
C ASP A 334 4.06 -13.20 13.30
N TRP A 335 4.34 -12.92 12.03
CA TRP A 335 5.70 -12.84 11.54
C TRP A 335 6.51 -11.77 12.27
N ALA A 336 5.94 -10.58 12.48
CA ALA A 336 6.62 -9.50 13.19
C ALA A 336 6.97 -9.89 14.63
N ILE A 337 6.08 -10.59 15.34
CA ILE A 337 6.34 -11.07 16.71
C ILE A 337 7.43 -12.15 16.75
N GLU A 338 7.43 -13.06 15.78
CA GLU A 338 8.40 -14.16 15.77
C GLU A 338 9.80 -13.70 15.32
N ASN A 339 9.86 -12.70 14.45
CA ASN A 339 11.09 -12.35 13.73
C ASN A 339 11.70 -11.00 14.13
N CYS A 340 10.96 -10.14 14.85
CA CYS A 340 11.43 -8.85 15.29
C CYS A 340 11.47 -8.73 16.82
N GLU A 341 12.49 -8.07 17.33
CA GLU A 341 12.55 -7.66 18.73
C GLU A 341 11.59 -6.49 18.96
N THR A 342 10.65 -6.61 19.89
CA THR A 342 9.81 -5.47 20.29
C THR A 342 10.54 -4.65 21.36
N ILE A 343 10.97 -3.45 21.01
CA ILE A 343 11.72 -2.55 21.91
C ILE A 343 10.84 -1.37 22.37
N PRO A 344 11.04 -0.87 23.60
CA PRO A 344 10.31 0.29 24.09
C PRO A 344 10.78 1.59 23.42
N ALA A 345 9.86 2.53 23.24
CA ALA A 345 10.17 3.89 22.79
C ALA A 345 10.61 4.76 23.99
N ASP A 346 11.75 4.41 24.57
CA ASP A 346 12.30 5.10 25.73
C ASP A 346 13.11 6.33 25.29
N GLY A 347 12.74 7.52 25.76
CA GLY A 347 13.45 8.77 25.45
C GLY A 347 12.51 9.93 25.17
N ASN A 348 13.08 11.08 24.83
CA ASN A 348 12.28 12.28 24.58
C ASN A 348 12.85 13.15 23.44
N LEU A 349 12.56 12.75 22.20
CA LEU A 349 12.80 13.58 21.01
C LEU A 349 11.93 14.84 20.97
N ALA A 350 10.83 14.90 21.74
CA ALA A 350 9.92 16.04 21.74
C ALA A 350 10.50 17.29 22.42
N ASN A 351 11.51 17.14 23.28
CA ASN A 351 12.23 18.27 23.86
C ASN A 351 13.21 18.91 22.88
N GLU A 352 13.61 18.19 21.83
CA GLU A 352 14.57 18.67 20.83
C GLU A 352 13.87 19.43 19.69
N HIS A 353 12.57 19.19 19.48
CA HIS A 353 11.77 19.83 18.44
C HIS A 353 10.32 20.03 18.88
N GLU A 354 9.88 21.30 19.01
CA GLU A 354 8.55 21.69 19.48
C GLU A 354 7.39 21.01 18.72
N ASN A 355 7.59 20.72 17.43
CA ASN A 355 6.55 20.17 16.57
C ASN A 355 6.63 18.65 16.38
N PHE A 356 7.56 17.93 17.02
CA PHE A 356 7.73 16.48 16.79
C PHE A 356 6.43 15.68 17.03
N LYS A 357 5.72 16.04 18.10
CA LYS A 357 4.42 15.43 18.45
C LYS A 357 3.31 15.80 17.50
N GLU A 358 3.46 16.82 16.67
CA GLU A 358 2.48 17.31 15.69
C GLU A 358 2.80 16.82 14.28
N LEU A 359 4.07 16.57 13.97
CA LEU A 359 4.52 16.14 12.64
C LEU A 359 4.22 14.67 12.32
N PHE A 360 4.42 13.73 13.25
CA PHE A 360 4.37 12.30 12.92
C PHE A 360 3.25 11.54 13.64
N ASP A 361 2.73 10.47 13.01
CA ASP A 361 1.82 9.54 13.69
C ASP A 361 2.49 8.82 14.86
N LEU A 362 1.69 8.21 15.74
CA LEU A 362 2.19 7.62 16.98
C LEU A 362 3.24 6.54 16.73
N SER A 363 3.00 5.64 15.77
CA SER A 363 3.93 4.54 15.49
C SER A 363 5.27 5.05 14.99
N THR A 364 5.27 6.00 14.04
CA THR A 364 6.51 6.60 13.55
C THR A 364 7.24 7.35 14.65
N ARG A 365 6.53 8.10 15.52
CA ARG A 365 7.16 8.76 16.67
C ARG A 365 7.87 7.77 17.58
N GLU A 366 7.19 6.70 17.94
CA GLU A 366 7.75 5.64 18.78
C GLU A 366 8.96 5.00 18.11
N THR A 367 8.86 4.68 16.81
CA THR A 367 9.96 4.14 16.01
C THR A 367 11.18 5.06 16.03
N LEU A 368 11.00 6.37 15.84
CA LEU A 368 12.10 7.33 15.83
C LEU A 368 12.73 7.50 17.23
N ILE A 369 11.92 7.54 18.29
CA ILE A 369 12.42 7.60 19.68
C ILE A 369 13.25 6.35 19.98
N ALA A 370 12.73 5.17 19.62
CA ALA A 370 13.41 3.90 19.81
C ALA A 370 14.69 3.81 18.96
N ALA A 371 14.67 4.26 17.70
CA ALA A 371 15.85 4.33 16.82
C ALA A 371 16.97 5.13 17.47
N LYS A 372 16.65 6.33 17.96
CA LYS A 372 17.63 7.24 18.57
C LYS A 372 18.19 6.69 19.89
N SER A 373 17.32 6.21 20.77
CA SER A 373 17.71 5.78 22.13
C SER A 373 18.47 4.47 22.15
N SER A 374 18.18 3.57 21.20
CA SER A 374 18.87 2.29 21.05
C SER A 374 20.03 2.33 20.04
N ASP A 375 20.32 3.50 19.47
CA ASP A 375 21.37 3.70 18.45
C ASP A 375 21.25 2.70 17.27
N ARG A 376 20.00 2.47 16.85
CA ARG A 376 19.64 1.58 15.73
C ARG A 376 19.44 2.37 14.45
N THR A 377 19.82 1.76 13.33
CA THR A 377 19.57 2.31 12.00
C THR A 377 18.08 2.18 11.66
N LEU A 378 17.47 3.25 11.20
CA LEU A 378 16.09 3.24 10.73
C LEU A 378 16.00 2.54 9.37
N LEU A 379 15.21 1.48 9.28
CA LEU A 379 14.82 0.87 8.01
C LEU A 379 13.45 1.41 7.60
N THR A 380 13.42 2.24 6.56
CA THR A 380 12.18 2.81 6.02
C THR A 380 12.28 3.00 4.51
N ASP A 381 11.17 2.81 3.80
CA ASP A 381 11.01 2.98 2.37
C ASP A 381 10.42 4.35 2.03
N ASP A 382 10.00 5.12 3.03
CA ASP A 382 9.65 6.54 2.88
C ASP A 382 10.91 7.39 2.80
N ARG A 383 11.24 7.78 1.57
CA ARG A 383 12.37 8.67 1.28
C ARG A 383 12.30 9.99 2.07
N ASN A 384 11.13 10.61 2.10
CA ASN A 384 10.97 11.91 2.75
C ASN A 384 11.17 11.78 4.26
N LEU A 385 10.71 10.67 4.84
CA LEU A 385 10.99 10.36 6.25
C LEU A 385 12.50 10.24 6.48
N ARG A 386 13.23 9.45 5.68
CA ARG A 386 14.70 9.30 5.82
C ARG A 386 15.41 10.65 5.77
N GLU A 387 15.10 11.47 4.78
CA GLU A 387 15.76 12.77 4.61
C GLU A 387 15.47 13.73 5.78
N VAL A 388 14.21 13.76 6.25
CA VAL A 388 13.82 14.65 7.36
C VAL A 388 14.48 14.20 8.66
N VAL A 389 14.53 12.90 8.94
CA VAL A 389 15.00 12.41 10.25
C VAL A 389 16.52 12.38 10.38
N ASP A 390 17.23 12.17 9.28
CA ASP A 390 18.69 12.33 9.23
C ASP A 390 19.06 13.80 9.54
N LYS A 391 18.45 14.75 8.83
CA LYS A 391 18.73 16.19 9.00
C LYS A 391 18.27 16.75 10.34
N SER A 392 17.12 16.30 10.85
CA SER A 392 16.49 16.92 12.02
C SER A 392 16.85 16.23 13.34
N PHE A 393 17.05 14.91 13.32
CA PHE A 393 17.27 14.11 14.54
C PHE A 393 18.60 13.35 14.52
N GLY A 394 19.38 13.42 13.42
CA GLY A 394 20.61 12.64 13.26
C GLY A 394 20.36 11.14 13.36
N ILE A 395 19.22 10.68 12.85
CA ILE A 395 18.86 9.26 12.78
C ILE A 395 19.23 8.77 11.38
N ASN A 396 20.21 7.88 11.30
CA ASN A 396 20.62 7.30 10.02
C ASN A 396 19.51 6.36 9.51
N GLY A 397 19.11 6.56 8.25
CA GLY A 397 18.07 5.77 7.59
C GLY A 397 18.62 5.01 6.39
N ILE A 398 18.18 3.76 6.20
CA ILE A 398 18.48 2.93 5.03
C ILE A 398 17.19 2.46 4.35
N PHE A 399 17.26 2.22 3.05
CA PHE A 399 16.16 1.74 2.23
C PHE A 399 16.19 0.19 2.15
N SER A 400 15.02 -0.47 2.14
CA SER A 400 15.00 -1.95 2.05
C SER A 400 15.59 -2.48 0.74
N LYS A 401 15.54 -1.69 -0.33
CA LYS A 401 16.23 -2.01 -1.59
C LYS A 401 17.74 -2.10 -1.41
N ASP A 402 18.35 -1.24 -0.60
CA ASP A 402 19.81 -1.24 -0.44
C ASP A 402 20.25 -2.58 0.15
N ILE A 403 19.51 -3.09 1.13
CA ILE A 403 19.76 -4.39 1.75
C ILE A 403 19.63 -5.51 0.72
N LEU A 404 18.55 -5.53 -0.05
CA LEU A 404 18.32 -6.54 -1.08
C LEU A 404 19.33 -6.45 -2.22
N TYR A 405 19.83 -5.25 -2.54
CA TYR A 405 20.86 -5.06 -3.57
C TYR A 405 22.15 -5.81 -3.19
N TRP A 406 22.56 -5.70 -1.93
CA TRP A 406 23.76 -6.37 -1.44
C TRP A 406 23.61 -7.89 -1.29
N ASP A 407 22.39 -8.40 -1.10
CA ASP A 407 22.09 -9.84 -1.17
C ASP A 407 22.27 -10.44 -2.60
N ILE A 408 22.14 -9.63 -3.66
CA ILE A 408 22.35 -10.10 -5.06
C ILE A 408 23.81 -10.26 -5.41
N VAL A 409 24.68 -9.42 -4.85
CA VAL A 409 26.13 -9.57 -5.06
C VAL A 409 26.55 -11.01 -4.68
N THR A 410 25.71 -11.72 -3.92
CA THR A 410 25.80 -13.13 -3.53
C THR A 410 24.89 -14.14 -4.26
N GLU A 411 24.38 -13.87 -5.49
CA GLU A 411 23.94 -14.86 -6.52
C GLU A 411 22.42 -15.06 -6.84
N ASP A 412 21.46 -14.28 -6.33
CA ASP A 412 20.02 -14.61 -6.47
C ASP A 412 19.15 -13.63 -7.31
N LEU A 413 18.09 -14.15 -7.97
CA LEU A 413 17.12 -13.40 -8.82
C LEU A 413 16.12 -12.55 -8.01
N LYS A 414 16.15 -12.66 -6.67
CA LYS A 414 15.13 -12.14 -5.76
C LYS A 414 14.97 -10.63 -5.81
N TYR A 415 16.06 -9.88 -5.92
CA TYR A 415 15.99 -8.43 -6.06
C TYR A 415 15.28 -7.97 -7.34
N TYR A 416 15.44 -8.70 -8.45
CA TYR A 416 14.77 -8.33 -9.69
C TYR A 416 13.27 -8.50 -9.57
N ASN A 417 12.84 -9.61 -8.95
CA ASN A 417 11.45 -9.81 -8.61
C ASN A 417 10.94 -8.69 -7.68
N TYR A 418 11.74 -8.30 -6.68
CA TYR A 418 11.42 -7.18 -5.80
C TYR A 418 11.25 -5.85 -6.56
N LEU A 419 12.21 -5.47 -7.43
CA LEU A 419 12.10 -4.25 -8.24
C LEU A 419 10.90 -4.29 -9.19
N HIS A 420 10.66 -5.45 -9.81
CA HIS A 420 9.53 -5.63 -10.70
C HIS A 420 8.20 -5.51 -9.94
N GLN A 421 8.09 -6.12 -8.76
CA GLN A 421 6.91 -5.98 -7.92
C GLN A 421 6.72 -4.55 -7.42
N LEU A 422 7.80 -3.84 -7.01
CA LEU A 422 7.74 -2.41 -6.68
C LEU A 422 7.16 -1.57 -7.83
N ARG A 423 7.58 -1.86 -9.07
CA ARG A 423 7.04 -1.20 -10.27
C ARG A 423 5.55 -1.51 -10.47
N GLN A 424 5.13 -2.75 -10.23
CA GLN A 424 3.73 -3.16 -10.33
C GLN A 424 2.82 -2.47 -9.30
N ILE A 425 3.36 -2.09 -8.14
CA ILE A 425 2.64 -1.36 -7.08
C ILE A 425 2.90 0.15 -7.07
N ASN A 426 3.32 0.71 -8.22
CA ASN A 426 3.42 2.15 -8.45
C ASN A 426 4.45 2.91 -7.58
N CYS A 427 5.46 2.20 -7.07
CA CYS A 427 6.67 2.86 -6.58
C CYS A 427 7.50 3.33 -7.77
N ILE A 428 7.79 4.64 -7.88
CA ILE A 428 8.90 5.08 -8.73
C ILE A 428 10.18 4.62 -8.04
N TYR A 429 10.83 3.66 -8.66
CA TYR A 429 12.26 3.53 -8.56
C TYR A 429 12.87 4.19 -9.80
N LEU A 430 13.95 4.97 -9.64
CA LEU A 430 14.76 5.36 -10.81
C LEU A 430 15.15 4.06 -11.52
N PRO A 431 15.11 3.98 -12.86
CA PRO A 431 15.60 2.79 -13.56
C PRO A 431 16.97 2.40 -12.98
N LEU A 432 17.23 1.08 -12.89
CA LEU A 432 18.56 0.56 -12.56
C LEU A 432 19.57 1.48 -13.24
N GLU A 433 20.42 2.15 -12.45
CA GLU A 433 21.50 2.89 -13.07
C GLU A 433 22.17 1.89 -14.01
N LEU A 434 22.54 2.31 -15.21
CA LEU A 434 23.16 1.43 -16.20
C LEU A 434 24.32 0.65 -15.56
N GLY A 435 24.97 1.22 -14.53
CA GLY A 435 25.91 0.55 -13.64
C GLY A 435 25.35 -0.59 -12.78
N GLU A 436 24.15 -0.50 -12.18
CA GLU A 436 23.51 -1.59 -11.44
C GLU A 436 23.10 -2.75 -12.38
N LEU A 437 22.53 -2.43 -13.56
CA LEU A 437 22.19 -3.43 -14.58
C LEU A 437 23.46 -4.11 -15.11
N TRP A 438 24.50 -3.34 -15.35
CA TRP A 438 25.80 -3.83 -15.79
C TRP A 438 26.48 -4.69 -14.73
N HIS A 439 26.49 -4.24 -13.47
CA HIS A 439 27.04 -4.99 -12.34
C HIS A 439 26.38 -6.36 -12.21
N TRP A 440 25.07 -6.44 -12.44
CA TRP A 440 24.38 -7.71 -12.49
C TRP A 440 24.79 -8.59 -13.66
N ILE A 441 24.83 -8.05 -14.88
CA ILE A 441 25.29 -8.81 -16.05
C ILE A 441 26.69 -9.39 -15.79
N CYS A 442 27.59 -8.59 -15.23
CA CYS A 442 28.96 -8.97 -14.92
C CYS A 442 29.11 -9.93 -13.73
N ASN A 443 28.14 -10.03 -12.82
CA ASN A 443 28.22 -10.93 -11.66
C ASN A 443 27.27 -12.13 -11.76
N CYS A 444 26.38 -12.15 -12.74
CA CYS A 444 25.51 -13.28 -13.01
C CYS A 444 26.37 -14.47 -13.47
N LYS A 445 26.62 -15.42 -12.57
CA LYS A 445 27.41 -16.64 -12.85
C LYS A 445 26.89 -17.41 -14.07
N ILE A 446 25.59 -17.32 -14.35
CA ILE A 446 24.95 -17.94 -15.52
C ILE A 446 25.46 -17.30 -16.83
N ILE A 447 25.67 -15.99 -16.85
CA ILE A 447 26.18 -15.24 -18.00
C ILE A 447 27.70 -15.48 -18.14
N ASN A 448 28.44 -15.30 -17.05
CA ASN A 448 29.90 -15.42 -17.05
C ASN A 448 30.44 -16.82 -17.38
N ASN A 449 29.79 -17.90 -16.93
CA ASN A 449 30.33 -19.25 -17.12
C ASN A 449 29.89 -19.91 -18.43
N LYS A 450 28.97 -19.30 -19.21
CA LYS A 450 28.38 -19.95 -20.39
C LYS A 450 28.34 -19.11 -21.67
N PHE A 451 28.43 -17.78 -21.60
CA PHE A 451 28.08 -16.92 -22.75
C PHE A 451 29.08 -15.81 -23.09
N ILE A 452 30.02 -15.48 -22.21
CA ILE A 452 31.06 -14.48 -22.50
C ILE A 452 32.42 -15.20 -22.56
N PRO A 453 33.16 -15.13 -23.68
CA PRO A 453 34.52 -15.63 -23.77
C PRO A 453 35.39 -15.10 -22.63
N ASN A 454 36.24 -15.94 -22.03
CA ASN A 454 37.05 -15.58 -20.86
C ASN A 454 37.92 -14.33 -21.08
N ASP A 455 38.37 -14.12 -22.31
CA ASP A 455 39.13 -12.98 -22.80
C ASP A 455 38.31 -11.67 -22.78
N GLU A 456 37.04 -11.69 -23.20
CA GLU A 456 36.15 -10.53 -23.08
C GLU A 456 35.82 -10.23 -21.61
N VAL A 457 35.63 -11.26 -20.76
CA VAL A 457 35.44 -11.07 -19.32
C VAL A 457 36.64 -10.37 -18.67
N GLN A 458 37.87 -10.68 -19.10
CA GLN A 458 39.09 -10.05 -18.58
C GLN A 458 39.26 -8.61 -19.08
N GLU A 459 38.94 -8.34 -20.35
CA GLU A 459 38.96 -6.98 -20.90
C GLU A 459 37.93 -6.09 -20.18
N ILE A 460 36.74 -6.63 -19.92
CA ILE A 460 35.66 -5.95 -19.19
C ILE A 460 36.03 -5.69 -17.72
N LYS A 461 36.68 -6.64 -17.04
CA LYS A 461 37.18 -6.44 -15.66
C LYS A 461 38.19 -5.31 -15.59
N LYS A 462 39.10 -5.23 -16.57
CA LYS A 462 40.07 -4.15 -16.70
C LYS A 462 39.37 -2.77 -16.84
N TYR A 463 38.32 -2.66 -17.66
CA TYR A 463 37.57 -1.40 -17.78
C TYR A 463 36.79 -1.00 -16.52
N LYS A 464 36.29 -1.97 -15.73
CA LYS A 464 35.69 -1.69 -14.41
C LYS A 464 36.74 -1.08 -13.47
N ASP A 465 37.94 -1.65 -13.44
CA ASP A 465 39.03 -1.15 -12.62
C ASP A 465 39.51 0.23 -13.10
N ASP A 466 39.54 0.46 -14.42
CA ASP A 466 39.85 1.77 -14.99
C ASP A 466 38.77 2.82 -14.65
N PHE A 467 37.48 2.48 -14.68
CA PHE A 467 36.36 3.37 -14.32
C PHE A 467 36.40 3.80 -12.85
N LEU A 468 36.69 2.87 -11.93
CA LEU A 468 36.85 3.16 -10.50
C LEU A 468 38.02 4.12 -10.21
N ASN A 469 38.93 4.31 -11.16
CA ASN A 469 40.11 5.16 -11.06
C ASN A 469 39.98 6.53 -11.77
N ILE A 470 38.84 6.85 -12.40
CA ILE A 470 38.64 8.14 -13.09
C ILE A 470 38.37 9.27 -12.07
N THR A 471 39.21 10.30 -12.08
CA THR A 471 39.11 11.46 -11.17
C THR A 471 38.17 12.57 -11.66
N ASN A 472 37.68 12.48 -12.90
CA ASN A 472 36.82 13.48 -13.53
C ASN A 472 35.46 12.86 -13.90
N PHE A 473 34.48 13.08 -13.02
CA PHE A 473 33.26 12.26 -12.92
C PHE A 473 32.36 12.36 -14.17
N ASP A 474 32.22 13.54 -14.77
CA ASP A 474 31.24 13.77 -15.85
C ASP A 474 31.62 13.08 -17.17
N GLN A 475 32.91 13.05 -17.52
CA GLN A 475 33.38 12.43 -18.77
C GLN A 475 33.54 10.91 -18.61
N GLY A 476 34.07 10.46 -17.47
CA GLY A 476 34.18 9.03 -17.16
C GLY A 476 32.83 8.33 -17.07
N TYR A 477 31.81 9.00 -16.50
CA TYR A 477 30.45 8.47 -16.44
C TYR A 477 29.82 8.33 -17.83
N LEU A 478 29.96 9.33 -18.72
CA LEU A 478 29.42 9.25 -20.08
C LEU A 478 30.07 8.13 -20.92
N GLU A 479 31.38 7.96 -20.81
CA GLU A 479 32.12 6.87 -21.49
C GLU A 479 31.68 5.51 -20.93
N TYR A 480 31.63 5.35 -19.60
CA TYR A 480 31.12 4.14 -18.94
C TYR A 480 29.69 3.78 -19.37
N MET A 481 28.81 4.76 -19.47
CA MET A 481 27.42 4.57 -19.90
C MET A 481 27.34 4.12 -21.36
N GLN A 482 28.18 4.67 -22.24
CA GLN A 482 28.25 4.24 -23.65
C GLN A 482 28.78 2.81 -23.79
N TYR A 483 29.83 2.45 -23.06
CA TYR A 483 30.39 1.10 -23.08
C TYR A 483 29.43 0.06 -22.48
N SER A 484 28.85 0.35 -21.31
CA SER A 484 27.85 -0.50 -20.67
C SER A 484 26.67 -0.74 -21.61
N ARG A 485 26.21 0.29 -22.32
CA ARG A 485 25.13 0.18 -23.32
C ARG A 485 25.51 -0.75 -24.48
N THR A 486 26.68 -0.57 -25.08
CA THR A 486 27.15 -1.44 -26.18
C THR A 486 27.25 -2.90 -25.74
N ALA A 487 27.80 -3.13 -24.56
CA ALA A 487 27.99 -4.49 -24.06
C ALA A 487 26.69 -5.15 -23.59
N ILE A 488 25.75 -4.39 -23.01
CA ILE A 488 24.37 -4.84 -22.76
C ILE A 488 23.70 -5.28 -24.08
N ILE A 489 23.84 -4.49 -25.14
CA ILE A 489 23.26 -4.80 -26.45
C ILE A 489 23.87 -6.08 -27.03
N ASN A 490 25.18 -6.27 -26.91
CA ASN A 490 25.85 -7.48 -27.37
C ASN A 490 25.37 -8.73 -26.61
N VAL A 491 25.23 -8.63 -25.28
CA VAL A 491 24.70 -9.72 -24.43
C VAL A 491 23.25 -10.05 -24.80
N ILE A 492 22.38 -9.05 -24.95
CA ILE A 492 20.98 -9.26 -25.40
C ILE A 492 20.96 -9.93 -26.77
N THR A 493 21.78 -9.46 -27.70
CA THR A 493 21.89 -10.01 -29.06
C THR A 493 22.30 -11.48 -29.02
N HIS A 494 23.29 -11.85 -28.22
CA HIS A 494 23.69 -13.25 -28.03
C HIS A 494 22.61 -14.10 -27.38
N ILE A 495 21.92 -13.58 -26.36
CA ILE A 495 20.82 -14.29 -25.69
C ILE A 495 19.69 -14.57 -26.69
N LEU A 496 19.30 -13.57 -27.47
CA LEU A 496 18.30 -13.69 -28.53
C LEU A 496 18.72 -14.75 -29.55
N ILE A 497 19.91 -14.64 -30.13
CA ILE A 497 20.46 -15.57 -31.13
C ILE A 497 20.41 -17.04 -30.67
N SER A 498 20.53 -17.29 -29.36
CA SER A 498 20.53 -18.66 -28.82
C SER A 498 19.18 -19.41 -28.87
N GLY A 499 18.06 -18.75 -29.19
CA GLY A 499 16.77 -19.39 -29.50
C GLY A 499 16.04 -20.10 -28.35
N ASP A 500 16.38 -19.80 -27.10
CA ASP A 500 15.89 -20.51 -25.91
C ASP A 500 14.72 -19.75 -25.24
N THR A 501 13.55 -20.38 -25.16
CA THR A 501 12.28 -19.74 -24.75
C THR A 501 12.27 -19.22 -23.32
N TYR A 502 13.03 -19.85 -22.41
CA TYR A 502 13.20 -19.35 -21.04
C TYR A 502 14.00 -18.04 -21.00
N LYS A 503 14.79 -17.76 -22.06
CA LYS A 503 15.59 -16.55 -22.20
C LYS A 503 14.83 -15.40 -22.84
N GLN A 504 13.71 -15.67 -23.51
CA GLN A 504 12.89 -14.66 -24.20
C GLN A 504 12.16 -13.72 -23.22
N VAL A 505 11.62 -14.27 -22.12
CA VAL A 505 11.02 -13.51 -20.99
C VAL A 505 12.01 -12.50 -20.38
N ARG A 506 13.32 -12.82 -20.43
CA ARG A 506 14.38 -11.96 -19.89
C ARG A 506 14.76 -10.83 -20.83
N VAL A 507 14.60 -11.02 -22.14
CA VAL A 507 14.86 -9.97 -23.12
C VAL A 507 13.73 -8.94 -23.12
N ASP A 508 12.47 -9.38 -23.05
CA ASP A 508 11.32 -8.48 -22.92
C ASP A 508 11.48 -7.55 -21.70
N TRP A 509 11.93 -8.08 -20.56
CA TRP A 509 12.22 -7.28 -19.36
C TRP A 509 13.38 -6.29 -19.55
N ILE A 510 14.49 -6.69 -20.18
CA ILE A 510 15.61 -5.76 -20.44
C ILE A 510 15.14 -4.65 -21.37
N MET A 511 14.35 -4.99 -22.39
CA MET A 511 13.77 -4.03 -23.33
C MET A 511 12.79 -3.08 -22.64
N ASP A 512 11.93 -3.56 -21.74
CA ASP A 512 11.00 -2.74 -20.94
C ASP A 512 11.70 -1.76 -19.99
N ASN A 513 12.89 -2.10 -19.49
CA ASN A 513 13.70 -1.22 -18.64
C ASN A 513 14.54 -0.22 -19.46
N LEU A 514 15.05 -0.63 -20.62
CA LEU A 514 15.71 0.27 -21.58
C LEU A 514 14.71 1.29 -22.16
N TYR A 515 13.46 0.87 -22.41
CA TYR A 515 12.39 1.74 -22.89
C TYR A 515 11.83 2.67 -21.80
N PHE A 516 11.76 2.23 -20.54
CA PHE A 516 11.28 3.11 -19.46
C PHE A 516 12.30 4.19 -19.06
N ASN A 517 13.61 3.89 -19.17
CA ASN A 517 14.65 4.92 -19.10
C ASN A 517 14.36 6.05 -20.10
N TYR A 518 13.90 5.72 -21.30
CA TYR A 518 13.60 6.68 -22.37
C TYR A 518 12.47 7.66 -21.98
N ASP A 519 11.39 7.22 -21.35
CA ASP A 519 10.28 8.10 -20.90
C ASP A 519 10.69 9.10 -19.80
N ILE A 520 11.67 8.75 -18.95
CA ILE A 520 12.16 9.64 -17.89
C ILE A 520 13.15 10.68 -18.44
N PHE A 521 13.97 10.32 -19.43
CA PHE A 521 14.92 11.23 -20.07
C PHE A 521 14.26 12.20 -21.08
N ASN A 522 13.03 11.93 -21.52
CA ASN A 522 12.24 12.78 -22.43
C ASN A 522 11.73 14.10 -21.80
N LEU A 523 12.18 14.44 -20.58
CA LEU A 523 11.95 15.73 -19.94
C LEU A 523 13.04 16.78 -20.26
N ASN A 524 14.08 16.44 -21.04
CA ASN A 524 15.12 17.37 -21.48
C ASN A 524 15.34 17.33 -23.01
N GLU A 525 15.16 18.49 -23.65
CA GLU A 525 14.86 18.67 -25.08
C GLU A 525 16.08 18.61 -26.04
N GLN A 526 17.14 17.84 -25.75
CA GLN A 526 18.32 17.81 -26.63
C GLN A 526 19.03 16.46 -26.70
N VAL A 527 18.55 15.50 -27.50
CA VAL A 527 19.43 14.41 -28.00
C VAL A 527 19.06 13.93 -29.42
N THR A 528 19.84 14.35 -30.41
CA THR A 528 19.85 13.82 -31.79
C THR A 528 20.34 12.37 -31.94
N LYS A 529 20.79 11.71 -30.86
CA LYS A 529 21.24 10.30 -30.81
C LYS A 529 20.10 9.27 -30.62
N GLU A 530 18.86 9.74 -30.45
CA GLU A 530 17.66 8.93 -30.22
C GLU A 530 17.27 8.09 -31.45
N THR A 531 17.46 8.65 -32.64
CA THR A 531 17.09 8.03 -33.92
C THR A 531 17.98 6.83 -34.25
N GLU A 532 19.26 6.87 -33.87
CA GLU A 532 20.26 5.87 -34.22
C GLU A 532 20.13 4.62 -33.36
N LEU A 533 19.91 4.76 -32.04
CA LEU A 533 19.72 3.59 -31.17
C LEU A 533 18.42 2.85 -31.50
N CYS A 534 17.30 3.57 -31.64
CA CYS A 534 16.05 2.94 -32.01
C CYS A 534 16.14 2.29 -33.39
N SER A 535 16.82 2.92 -34.37
CA SER A 535 17.07 2.28 -35.66
C SER A 535 17.95 1.03 -35.54
N PHE A 536 19.00 1.07 -34.72
CA PHE A 536 19.93 -0.04 -34.53
C PHE A 536 19.27 -1.24 -33.84
N LEU A 537 18.56 -1.01 -32.72
CA LEU A 537 17.84 -2.05 -31.99
C LEU A 537 16.69 -2.64 -32.81
N THR A 538 15.96 -1.81 -33.55
CA THR A 538 14.90 -2.28 -34.45
C THR A 538 15.49 -3.11 -35.60
N SER A 539 16.61 -2.68 -36.19
CA SER A 539 17.31 -3.40 -37.27
C SER A 539 17.83 -4.75 -36.81
N ARG A 540 18.40 -4.83 -35.59
CA ARG A 540 18.93 -6.07 -35.00
C ARG A 540 17.82 -7.04 -34.57
N ALA A 541 16.72 -6.52 -34.02
CA ALA A 541 15.53 -7.33 -33.72
C ALA A 541 14.87 -7.89 -35.00
N LEU A 542 14.82 -7.11 -36.08
CA LEU A 542 14.34 -7.56 -37.40
C LEU A 542 15.27 -8.61 -38.03
N LEU A 543 16.59 -8.41 -37.98
CA LEU A 543 17.56 -9.41 -38.47
C LEU A 543 17.39 -10.75 -37.74
N PHE A 544 17.20 -10.70 -36.42
CA PHE A 544 16.98 -11.89 -35.60
C PHE A 544 15.68 -12.63 -35.93
N TYR A 545 14.57 -11.90 -36.15
CA TYR A 545 13.28 -12.47 -36.56
C TYR A 545 13.37 -13.18 -37.91
N VAL A 546 14.07 -12.60 -38.89
CA VAL A 546 14.20 -13.19 -40.22
C VAL A 546 15.15 -14.39 -40.25
N GLN A 547 16.18 -14.42 -39.40
CA GLN A 547 17.11 -15.55 -39.29
C GLN A 547 16.48 -16.80 -38.66
N ASN A 548 15.41 -16.67 -37.88
CA ASN A 548 14.79 -17.76 -37.11
C ASN A 548 13.35 -18.07 -37.55
N SER A 549 13.11 -18.08 -38.86
CA SER A 549 11.79 -18.20 -39.51
C SER A 549 11.00 -19.51 -39.29
N SER A 550 11.36 -20.32 -38.29
CA SER A 550 10.55 -21.49 -37.87
C SER A 550 9.51 -21.17 -36.79
N VAL A 551 9.58 -19.98 -36.16
CA VAL A 551 8.59 -19.55 -35.15
C VAL A 551 7.56 -18.62 -35.76
N LYS A 552 6.33 -19.13 -35.97
CA LYS A 552 5.16 -18.32 -36.35
C LYS A 552 4.76 -17.40 -35.20
N SER A 553 5.28 -16.16 -35.15
CA SER A 553 4.72 -15.11 -34.28
C SER A 553 4.34 -13.87 -35.10
N LYS A 554 3.26 -14.03 -35.89
CA LYS A 554 2.60 -12.94 -36.61
C LYS A 554 2.30 -11.72 -35.71
N ASN A 555 2.05 -11.97 -34.42
CA ASN A 555 1.72 -10.96 -33.41
C ASN A 555 2.84 -9.96 -33.09
N TYR A 556 4.12 -10.30 -33.25
CA TYR A 556 5.22 -9.39 -32.88
C TYR A 556 5.47 -8.35 -33.97
N MET A 557 5.35 -8.73 -35.25
CA MET A 557 5.44 -7.79 -36.37
C MET A 557 4.24 -6.86 -36.43
N ASP A 558 3.04 -7.36 -36.13
CA ASP A 558 1.84 -6.53 -36.01
C ASP A 558 1.99 -5.50 -34.85
N TRP A 559 2.63 -5.89 -33.74
CA TRP A 559 2.93 -4.99 -32.61
C TRP A 559 3.99 -3.94 -32.95
N ILE A 560 5.09 -4.32 -33.61
CA ILE A 560 6.10 -3.37 -34.10
C ILE A 560 5.46 -2.41 -35.09
N GLU A 561 4.65 -2.90 -36.03
CA GLU A 561 3.95 -2.07 -37.02
C GLU A 561 2.97 -1.11 -36.35
N GLU A 562 2.18 -1.58 -35.38
CA GLU A 562 1.26 -0.75 -34.60
C GLU A 562 2.00 0.36 -33.83
N LYS A 563 3.11 0.03 -33.16
CA LYS A 563 3.90 1.01 -32.37
C LYS A 563 4.72 1.96 -33.24
N PHE A 564 5.28 1.48 -34.34
CA PHE A 564 6.02 2.28 -35.30
C PHE A 564 5.10 3.28 -36.02
N ILE A 565 3.88 2.85 -36.38
CA ILE A 565 2.86 3.71 -37.01
C ILE A 565 2.23 4.69 -36.00
N GLN A 566 1.96 4.27 -34.76
CA GLN A 566 1.34 5.13 -33.74
C GLN A 566 2.24 6.29 -33.30
N HIS A 567 3.56 6.17 -33.42
CA HIS A 567 4.47 7.15 -32.82
C HIS A 567 5.32 7.96 -33.80
N ASN A 568 5.47 7.59 -35.08
CA ASN A 568 6.38 8.32 -35.96
C ASN A 568 5.96 8.38 -37.44
N LYS A 569 5.81 9.60 -37.97
CA LYS A 569 5.61 9.90 -39.41
C LYS A 569 6.85 10.50 -40.10
N SER A 570 8.03 10.44 -39.47
CA SER A 570 9.24 11.07 -40.02
C SER A 570 9.89 10.20 -41.10
N SER A 571 9.92 10.68 -42.34
CA SER A 571 10.58 10.03 -43.49
C SER A 571 12.08 9.79 -43.28
N ASN A 572 12.74 10.59 -42.44
CA ASN A 572 14.16 10.45 -42.14
C ASN A 572 14.46 9.19 -41.30
N LEU A 573 13.57 8.79 -40.39
CA LEU A 573 13.76 7.59 -39.59
C LEU A 573 13.68 6.33 -40.47
N ILE A 574 12.70 6.26 -41.37
CA ILE A 574 12.56 5.15 -42.33
C ILE A 574 13.83 5.00 -43.18
N LYS A 575 14.39 6.12 -43.65
CA LYS A 575 15.63 6.14 -44.42
C LYS A 575 16.85 5.70 -43.59
N ASN A 576 16.95 6.12 -42.33
CA ASN A 576 18.04 5.73 -41.44
C ASN A 576 17.99 4.24 -41.07
N VAL A 577 16.79 3.70 -40.80
CA VAL A 577 16.58 2.27 -40.60
C VAL A 577 16.96 1.49 -41.85
N ALA A 578 16.55 1.96 -43.04
CA ALA A 578 16.91 1.32 -44.31
C ALA A 578 18.43 1.33 -44.56
N ASN A 579 19.13 2.43 -44.27
CA ASN A 579 20.58 2.52 -44.41
C ASN A 579 21.31 1.58 -43.45
N ALA A 580 20.92 1.55 -42.16
CA ALA A 580 21.52 0.66 -41.17
C ALA A 580 21.33 -0.83 -41.53
N LEU A 581 20.13 -1.20 -42.03
CA LEU A 581 19.86 -2.53 -42.54
C LEU A 581 20.76 -2.90 -43.73
N ILE A 582 21.02 -1.96 -44.63
CA ILE A 582 21.89 -2.19 -45.79
C ILE A 582 23.35 -2.35 -45.36
N GLU A 583 23.85 -1.53 -44.43
CA GLU A 583 25.21 -1.66 -43.87
C GLU A 583 25.41 -3.02 -43.19
N ASP A 584 24.46 -3.47 -42.37
CA ASP A 584 24.51 -4.80 -41.73
C ASP A 584 24.43 -5.94 -42.76
N LEU A 585 23.64 -5.79 -43.83
CA LEU A 585 23.59 -6.75 -44.94
C LEU A 585 24.91 -6.79 -45.74
N PHE A 586 25.61 -5.66 -45.86
CA PHE A 586 26.94 -5.62 -46.49
C PHE A 586 27.99 -6.33 -45.64
N ILE A 587 27.95 -6.19 -44.32
CA ILE A 587 28.84 -6.91 -43.39
C ILE A 587 28.62 -8.43 -43.47
N SER A 588 27.39 -8.89 -43.79
CA SER A 588 27.10 -10.31 -43.95
C SER A 588 27.72 -10.97 -45.19
N LYS A 589 28.20 -10.19 -46.19
CA LYS A 589 28.86 -10.74 -47.40
C LYS A 589 30.15 -11.49 -47.10
N ASP A 590 30.83 -11.16 -46.00
CA ASP A 590 32.08 -11.82 -45.61
C ASP A 590 31.83 -13.18 -44.93
N LEU A 591 30.57 -13.50 -44.62
CA LEU A 591 30.17 -14.70 -43.87
C LEU A 591 29.47 -15.77 -44.74
N PHE A 592 29.04 -15.44 -45.97
CA PHE A 592 28.25 -16.33 -46.83
C PHE A 592 28.66 -16.27 -48.30
N THR A 593 28.34 -17.31 -49.09
CA THR A 593 28.56 -17.24 -50.54
C THR A 593 27.62 -16.21 -51.19
N LEU A 594 28.00 -15.73 -52.37
CA LEU A 594 27.24 -14.71 -53.11
C LEU A 594 25.79 -15.15 -53.40
N GLU A 595 25.58 -16.44 -53.64
CA GLU A 595 24.26 -17.04 -53.89
C GLU A 595 23.42 -17.13 -52.60
N GLN A 596 24.03 -17.54 -51.49
CA GLN A 596 23.39 -17.58 -50.16
C GLN A 596 23.01 -16.16 -49.68
N THR A 597 23.91 -15.21 -49.88
CA THR A 597 23.69 -13.80 -49.53
C THR A 597 22.54 -13.20 -50.35
N SER A 598 22.48 -13.49 -51.66
CA SER A 598 21.40 -13.02 -52.53
C SER A 598 20.04 -13.60 -52.14
N LEU A 599 19.98 -14.91 -51.85
CA LEU A 599 18.75 -15.58 -51.41
C LEU A 599 18.28 -15.04 -50.04
N TYR A 600 19.21 -14.85 -49.11
CA TYR A 600 18.95 -14.28 -47.79
C TYR A 600 18.40 -12.85 -47.87
N ILE A 601 19.07 -11.98 -48.63
CA ILE A 601 18.65 -10.59 -48.85
C ILE A 601 17.24 -10.53 -49.46
N ASN A 602 16.96 -11.34 -50.48
CA ASN A 602 15.66 -11.31 -51.15
C ASN A 602 14.53 -11.82 -50.24
N ASN A 603 14.77 -12.85 -49.43
CA ASN A 603 13.79 -13.31 -48.43
C ASN A 603 13.58 -12.25 -47.34
N PHE A 604 14.65 -11.63 -46.85
CA PHE A 604 14.59 -10.58 -45.83
C PHE A 604 13.75 -9.38 -46.31
N ILE A 605 14.06 -8.84 -47.49
CA ILE A 605 13.34 -7.70 -48.08
C ILE A 605 11.87 -8.03 -48.32
N SER A 606 11.55 -9.29 -48.65
CA SER A 606 10.15 -9.70 -48.90
C SER A 606 9.25 -9.63 -47.66
N GLN A 607 9.83 -9.64 -46.46
CA GLN A 607 9.13 -9.64 -45.17
C GLN A 607 9.07 -8.25 -44.50
N LEU A 608 9.71 -7.23 -45.08
CA LEU A 608 9.70 -5.87 -44.53
C LEU A 608 8.34 -5.18 -44.72
N PRO A 609 7.92 -4.32 -43.78
CA PRO A 609 6.78 -3.43 -43.98
C PRO A 609 6.94 -2.58 -45.25
N VAL A 610 5.85 -2.36 -45.98
CA VAL A 610 5.84 -1.76 -47.33
C VAL A 610 6.62 -0.43 -47.39
N ALA A 611 6.50 0.41 -46.36
CA ALA A 611 7.19 1.71 -46.31
C ALA A 611 8.73 1.56 -46.22
N ILE A 612 9.23 0.60 -45.43
CA ILE A 612 10.67 0.34 -45.29
C ILE A 612 11.18 -0.40 -46.52
N LYS A 613 10.42 -1.39 -47.01
CA LYS A 613 10.72 -2.13 -48.24
C LYS A 613 10.95 -1.20 -49.42
N ASN A 614 10.05 -0.23 -49.61
CA ASN A 614 10.15 0.75 -50.70
C ASN A 614 11.41 1.61 -50.61
N GLU A 615 11.85 2.00 -49.41
CA GLU A 615 13.11 2.76 -49.26
C GLU A 615 14.35 1.88 -49.43
N VAL A 616 14.35 0.65 -48.92
CA VAL A 616 15.43 -0.32 -49.16
C VAL A 616 15.56 -0.63 -50.66
N GLU A 617 14.46 -0.79 -51.38
CA GLU A 617 14.47 -1.03 -52.84
C GLU A 617 14.95 0.20 -53.63
N LYS A 618 14.61 1.43 -53.19
CA LYS A 618 15.14 2.66 -53.80
C LYS A 618 16.66 2.78 -53.62
N ILE A 619 17.18 2.42 -52.45
CA ILE A 619 18.62 2.47 -52.17
C ILE A 619 19.36 1.35 -52.92
N ARG A 620 18.75 0.15 -53.06
CA ARG A 620 19.32 -0.99 -53.80
C ARG A 620 19.42 -0.77 -55.31
N GLY A 621 18.60 0.13 -55.87
CA GLY A 621 18.61 0.49 -57.29
C GLY A 621 19.74 1.44 -57.71
N TRP A 622 20.52 1.95 -56.74
CA TRP A 622 21.76 2.69 -56.92
C TRP A 622 22.96 1.78 -56.68
#